data_AF-F6R2U6-F1
#
_entry.id   AF-F6R2U6-F1
#
_cell.length_a   1.000
_cell.length_b   1.000
_cell.length_c   1.000
_cell.angle_alpha   90.00
_cell.angle_beta   90.00
_cell.angle_gamma   90.00
#
_symmetry.space_group_name_H-M   'P 1'
#
loop_
_entity.id
_entity.type
_entity.pdbx_description
1 polymer ?
#
loop_
_entity_poly.entity_id
_entity_poly.type
_entity_poly.pdbx_seq_one_letter_code
_entity_poly.pdbx_strand_id
1 'polypeptide(L)'
;MPPLPLSRMIRKMKLEGTENKTAAVMGTVTDNIRIQDVPKLKVSALRVTSNARSRILKANGKILSFDQLAMTSPKGPQKCYQGYRHLGKVSGSPHSYAKPYVGSTGGKLEQGRCRRAAEPTKTNPWSCYIKDFWTVSAT
;
A
#
# COMPACT_ATOMS: atom_id res chain seq x y z
N MET A 1 2.99 -9.03 7.27
CA MET A 1 2.81 -8.28 6.01
C MET A 1 1.42 -8.52 5.48
N PRO A 2 0.59 -7.48 5.26
CA PRO A 2 -0.74 -7.66 4.68
C PRO A 2 -0.62 -8.16 3.22
N PRO A 3 -1.51 -9.05 2.75
CA PRO A 3 -1.51 -9.50 1.36
C PRO A 3 -1.89 -8.36 0.43
N LEU A 4 -1.23 -8.28 -0.73
CA LEU A 4 -1.49 -7.25 -1.73
C LEU A 4 -2.34 -7.85 -2.87
N PRO A 5 -3.59 -7.39 -3.07
CA PRO A 5 -4.43 -7.87 -4.15
C PRO A 5 -4.04 -7.25 -5.51
N LEU A 6 -4.23 -8.00 -6.60
CA LEU A 6 -3.98 -7.53 -7.98
C LEU A 6 -4.67 -6.19 -8.30
N SER A 7 -5.86 -5.95 -7.74
CA SER A 7 -6.62 -4.72 -7.94
C SER A 7 -5.88 -3.46 -7.53
N ARG A 8 -5.18 -3.54 -6.39
CA ARG A 8 -4.44 -2.40 -5.85
C ARG A 8 -3.21 -2.12 -6.69
N MET A 9 -2.54 -3.18 -7.15
CA MET A 9 -1.36 -3.10 -8.01
C MET A 9 -1.69 -2.49 -9.37
N ILE A 10 -2.76 -2.94 -10.03
CA ILE A 10 -3.19 -2.41 -11.34
C ILE A 10 -3.46 -0.91 -11.26
N ARG A 11 -4.18 -0.45 -10.23
CA ARG A 11 -4.48 0.97 -10.04
C ARG A 11 -3.21 1.83 -9.90
N LYS A 12 -2.17 1.27 -9.29
CA LYS A 12 -0.90 1.98 -9.12
C LYS A 12 -0.02 1.95 -10.36
N MET A 13 -0.11 0.89 -11.16
CA MET A 13 0.59 0.77 -12.44
C MET A 13 -0.08 1.54 -13.59
N LYS A 14 -1.33 1.96 -13.41
CA LYS A 14 -2.01 2.89 -14.33
C LYS A 14 -1.64 4.36 -14.11
N LEU A 15 -0.79 4.67 -13.12
CA LEU A 15 -0.35 6.05 -12.88
C LEU A 15 0.66 6.46 -13.95
N GLU A 16 0.59 7.71 -14.39
CA GLU A 16 1.50 8.27 -15.38
C GLU A 16 2.97 8.14 -14.92
N GLY A 17 3.84 7.68 -15.84
CA GLY A 17 5.25 7.44 -15.54
C GLY A 17 5.56 6.10 -14.86
N THR A 18 4.64 5.12 -14.86
CA THR A 18 4.89 3.76 -14.32
C THR A 18 4.78 2.62 -15.33
N GLU A 19 4.51 2.93 -16.58
CA GLU A 19 4.22 1.98 -17.67
C GLU A 19 5.30 0.93 -17.97
N ASN A 20 6.57 1.23 -17.70
CA ASN A 20 7.69 0.29 -17.92
C ASN A 20 8.35 -0.25 -16.64
N LYS A 21 7.81 0.11 -15.47
CA LYS A 21 8.40 -0.20 -14.17
C LYS A 21 7.99 -1.58 -13.66
N THR A 22 8.81 -2.14 -12.79
CA THR A 22 8.53 -3.42 -12.13
C THR A 22 7.88 -3.17 -10.77
N ALA A 23 6.76 -3.83 -10.48
CA ALA A 23 6.11 -3.82 -9.16
C ALA A 23 6.93 -4.69 -8.21
N ALA A 24 7.48 -4.14 -7.14
CA ALA A 24 8.18 -4.92 -6.11
C ALA A 24 7.33 -5.00 -4.84
N VAL A 25 7.00 -6.22 -4.39
CA VAL A 25 6.13 -6.45 -3.24
C VAL A 25 6.79 -7.42 -2.27
N MET A 26 7.22 -6.93 -1.10
CA MET A 26 7.70 -7.76 0.00
C MET A 26 6.54 -8.40 0.75
N GLY A 27 5.91 -9.41 0.13
CA GLY A 27 4.75 -10.08 0.70
C GLY A 27 4.09 -11.07 -0.26
N THR A 28 2.82 -11.38 0.04
CA THR A 28 2.01 -12.28 -0.77
C THR A 28 1.12 -11.50 -1.72
N VAL A 29 1.16 -11.84 -3.01
CA VAL A 29 0.25 -11.30 -4.03
C VAL A 29 -0.96 -12.22 -4.19
N THR A 30 -2.14 -11.67 -3.93
CA THR A 30 -3.42 -12.39 -3.98
C THR A 30 -4.23 -12.03 -5.21
N ASP A 31 -4.97 -13.00 -5.72
CA ASP A 31 -5.92 -12.79 -6.80
C ASP A 31 -7.14 -11.98 -6.31
N ASN A 32 -7.79 -11.28 -7.25
CA ASN A 32 -9.05 -10.61 -7.02
C ASN A 32 -10.02 -10.93 -8.16
N ILE A 33 -11.03 -11.75 -7.85
CA ILE A 33 -12.02 -12.25 -8.81
C ILE A 33 -12.82 -11.12 -9.46
N ARG A 34 -12.99 -9.98 -8.76
CA ARG A 34 -13.76 -8.83 -9.26
C ARG A 34 -13.12 -8.15 -10.46
N ILE A 35 -11.86 -8.45 -10.75
CA ILE A 35 -11.14 -7.93 -11.90
C ILE A 35 -11.14 -8.99 -12.98
N GLN A 36 -11.69 -8.60 -14.12
CA GLN A 36 -11.75 -9.41 -15.33
C GLN A 36 -10.46 -9.22 -16.13
N ASP A 37 -10.05 -7.97 -16.36
CA ASP A 37 -8.91 -7.66 -17.20
C ASP A 37 -7.64 -7.35 -16.39
N VAL A 38 -6.62 -8.18 -16.60
CA VAL A 38 -5.28 -7.98 -16.05
C VAL A 38 -4.37 -7.44 -17.17
N PRO A 39 -3.80 -6.22 -17.03
CA PRO A 39 -2.85 -5.71 -18.02
C PRO A 39 -1.53 -6.47 -17.96
N LYS A 40 -0.66 -6.26 -18.96
CA LYS A 40 0.70 -6.80 -18.96
C LYS A 40 1.50 -6.18 -17.82
N LEU A 41 1.86 -6.99 -16.82
CA LEU A 41 2.55 -6.53 -15.60
C LEU A 41 3.90 -7.23 -15.43
N LYS A 42 4.90 -6.49 -14.97
CA LYS A 42 6.15 -7.05 -14.42
C LYS A 42 6.08 -6.98 -12.89
N VAL A 43 6.05 -8.13 -12.23
CA VAL A 43 5.83 -8.22 -10.77
C VAL A 43 6.94 -9.04 -10.12
N SER A 44 7.50 -8.54 -9.03
CA SER A 44 8.40 -9.27 -8.14
C SER A 44 7.76 -9.41 -6.77
N ALA A 45 7.67 -10.64 -6.25
CA ALA A 45 7.07 -10.93 -4.95
C ALA A 45 7.71 -12.14 -4.27
N LEU A 46 7.55 -12.23 -2.94
CA LEU A 46 7.99 -13.41 -2.17
C LEU A 46 7.08 -14.61 -2.42
N ARG A 47 5.76 -14.38 -2.45
CA ARG A 47 4.75 -15.41 -2.69
C ARG A 47 3.68 -14.89 -3.64
N VAL A 48 3.27 -15.71 -4.59
CA VAL A 48 2.17 -15.41 -5.51
C VAL A 48 1.20 -16.58 -5.45
N THR A 49 -0.09 -16.28 -5.25
CA THR A 49 -1.15 -17.30 -5.30
C THR A 49 -1.25 -17.94 -6.69
N SER A 50 -1.61 -19.22 -6.77
CA SER A 50 -1.69 -19.97 -8.04
C SER A 50 -2.60 -19.29 -9.08
N ASN A 51 -3.77 -18.80 -8.64
CA ASN A 51 -4.70 -18.06 -9.50
C ASN A 51 -4.15 -16.71 -9.98
N ALA A 52 -3.47 -15.96 -9.11
CA ALA A 52 -2.84 -14.71 -9.54
C ALA A 52 -1.73 -14.99 -10.56
N ARG A 53 -0.94 -16.05 -10.34
CA ARG A 53 0.13 -16.48 -11.24
C ARG A 53 -0.40 -16.83 -12.63
N SER A 54 -1.48 -17.62 -12.71
CA SER A 54 -2.08 -17.99 -14.00
C SER A 54 -2.64 -16.78 -14.75
N ARG A 55 -3.30 -15.85 -14.06
CA ARG A 55 -3.85 -14.62 -14.67
C ARG A 55 -2.75 -13.69 -15.20
N ILE A 56 -1.67 -13.48 -14.45
CA ILE A 56 -0.55 -12.63 -14.89
C ILE A 56 0.14 -13.25 -16.12
N LEU A 57 0.37 -14.56 -16.12
CA LEU A 57 1.00 -15.24 -17.26
C LEU A 57 0.12 -15.25 -18.51
N LYS A 58 -1.21 -15.40 -18.34
CA LYS A 58 -2.18 -15.27 -19.43
C LYS A 58 -2.19 -13.88 -20.06
N ALA A 59 -1.92 -12.82 -19.28
CA ALA A 59 -1.79 -11.45 -19.75
C ALA A 59 -0.38 -11.12 -20.32
N ASN A 60 0.44 -12.15 -20.58
CA ASN A 60 1.83 -12.05 -21.03
C ASN A 60 2.71 -11.21 -20.07
N GLY A 61 2.35 -11.20 -18.78
CA GLY A 61 3.12 -10.58 -17.71
C GLY A 61 4.30 -11.43 -17.27
N LYS A 62 5.27 -10.81 -16.59
CA LYS A 62 6.46 -11.48 -16.04
C LYS A 62 6.39 -11.49 -14.53
N ILE A 63 6.69 -12.64 -13.93
CA ILE A 63 6.84 -12.79 -12.48
C ILE A 63 8.30 -13.08 -12.20
N LEU A 64 8.92 -12.24 -11.37
CA LEU A 64 10.33 -12.31 -10.99
C LEU A 64 10.45 -12.72 -9.53
N SER A 65 11.51 -13.46 -9.23
CA SER A 65 11.98 -13.65 -7.85
C SER A 65 12.75 -12.41 -7.40
N PHE A 66 12.84 -12.17 -6.09
CA PHE A 66 13.59 -11.03 -5.57
C PHE A 66 15.08 -11.08 -5.89
N ASP A 67 15.65 -12.27 -5.96
CA ASP A 67 17.03 -12.49 -6.39
C ASP A 67 17.26 -12.03 -7.84
N GLN A 68 16.33 -12.38 -8.74
CA GLN A 68 16.34 -11.93 -10.14
C GLN A 68 16.13 -10.42 -10.27
N LEU A 69 15.27 -9.86 -9.41
CA LEU A 69 15.07 -8.42 -9.35
C LEU A 69 16.34 -7.70 -8.90
N ALA A 70 17.06 -8.23 -7.91
CA ALA A 70 18.28 -7.61 -7.38
C ALA A 70 19.38 -7.50 -8.45
N MET A 71 19.50 -8.50 -9.32
CA MET A 71 20.41 -8.45 -10.47
C MET A 71 20.02 -7.38 -11.49
N THR A 72 18.71 -7.12 -11.65
CA THR A 72 18.19 -6.16 -12.64
C THR A 72 18.20 -4.72 -12.10
N SER A 73 17.89 -4.53 -10.82
CA SER A 73 17.82 -3.22 -10.18
C SER A 73 18.22 -3.35 -8.70
N PRO A 74 19.49 -3.03 -8.36
CA PRO A 74 20.03 -3.24 -7.01
C PRO A 74 19.58 -2.17 -5.99
N LYS A 75 19.04 -1.03 -6.44
CA LYS A 75 18.61 0.07 -5.57
C LYS A 75 17.08 0.11 -5.45
N GLY A 76 16.54 -0.46 -4.37
CA GLY A 76 15.12 -0.36 -4.02
C GLY A 76 14.91 0.37 -2.69
N PRO A 77 14.09 1.42 -2.60
CA PRO A 77 13.80 2.06 -1.32
C PRO A 77 12.77 1.26 -0.52
N GLN A 78 13.09 1.11 0.76
CA GLN A 78 12.44 0.18 1.68
C GLN A 78 11.65 0.91 2.75
N LYS A 79 10.39 1.34 2.54
CA LYS A 79 9.49 1.65 3.69
C LYS A 79 8.01 1.44 3.34
N CYS A 80 7.36 0.48 4.00
CA CYS A 80 5.91 0.50 4.29
C CYS A 80 5.61 -0.48 5.44
N TYR A 81 5.47 0.04 6.66
CA TYR A 81 5.08 -0.73 7.85
C TYR A 81 3.86 -0.09 8.49
N GLN A 82 2.83 -0.88 8.77
CA GLN A 82 1.58 -0.40 9.40
C GLN A 82 1.81 0.24 10.79
N GLY A 83 2.94 -0.09 11.45
CA GLY A 83 3.37 0.51 12.72
C GLY A 83 3.59 2.03 12.65
N TYR A 84 3.79 2.61 11.46
CA TYR A 84 3.93 4.06 11.28
C TYR A 84 2.66 4.86 11.60
N ARG A 85 1.52 4.23 11.84
CA ARG A 85 0.27 4.95 12.17
C ARG A 85 0.25 5.53 13.59
N HIS A 86 1.01 4.94 14.50
CA HIS A 86 1.16 5.45 15.87
C HIS A 86 2.45 6.27 16.05
N LEU A 87 3.30 6.29 15.02
CA LEU A 87 4.56 7.03 15.01
C LEU A 87 4.30 8.43 14.45
N GLY A 88 4.74 9.46 15.17
CA GLY A 88 4.54 10.86 14.80
C GLY A 88 4.29 11.74 16.03
N LYS A 89 3.86 12.98 15.80
CA LYS A 89 3.46 13.91 16.87
C LYS A 89 2.35 13.28 17.73
N VAL A 90 2.39 13.54 19.04
CA VAL A 90 1.44 12.97 20.02
C VAL A 90 -0.01 13.23 19.59
N SER A 91 -0.87 12.22 19.73
CA SER A 91 -2.28 12.33 19.35
C SER A 91 -2.98 13.42 20.17
N GLY A 92 -3.54 14.43 19.49
CA GLY A 92 -4.20 15.58 20.11
C GLY A 92 -3.41 16.89 20.02
N SER A 93 -2.16 16.85 19.57
CA SER A 93 -1.41 18.06 19.22
C SER A 93 -1.97 18.69 17.93
N PRO A 94 -1.94 20.03 17.80
CA PRO A 94 -2.26 20.73 16.55
C PRO A 94 -1.59 20.09 15.33
N HIS A 95 -2.38 19.75 14.31
CA HIS A 95 -1.92 19.11 13.07
C HIS A 95 -1.27 17.73 13.24
N SER A 96 -1.55 17.01 14.32
CA SER A 96 -1.15 15.60 14.50
C SER A 96 -2.17 14.63 13.90
N TYR A 97 -1.69 13.63 13.17
CA TYR A 97 -2.51 12.57 12.55
C TYR A 97 -2.20 11.18 13.10
N ALA A 98 -1.44 11.10 14.20
CA ALA A 98 -1.12 9.84 14.85
C ALA A 98 -2.40 9.19 15.41
N LYS A 99 -2.60 7.91 15.09
CA LYS A 99 -3.74 7.14 15.60
C LYS A 99 -3.55 6.92 17.11
N PRO A 100 -4.54 7.21 17.96
CA PRO A 100 -4.46 6.88 19.38
C PRO A 100 -4.46 5.36 19.61
N TYR A 101 -3.87 4.92 20.71
CA TYR A 101 -3.91 3.53 21.15
C TYR A 101 -5.23 3.25 21.86
N VAL A 102 -6.22 2.77 21.12
CA VAL A 102 -7.53 2.37 21.67
C VAL A 102 -7.85 0.96 21.20
N GLY A 103 -8.26 0.09 22.12
CA GLY A 103 -8.52 -1.34 21.85
C GLY A 103 -9.75 -1.60 20.97
N SER A 104 -10.74 -0.72 20.99
CA SER A 104 -11.96 -0.81 20.16
C SER A 104 -12.35 0.54 19.58
N THR A 105 -13.13 0.53 18.49
CA THR A 105 -13.60 1.76 17.84
C THR A 105 -15.08 1.96 18.16
N GLY A 106 -15.47 3.13 18.66
CA GLY A 106 -16.86 3.41 19.00
C GLY A 106 -17.10 4.89 19.31
N GLY A 107 -18.36 5.34 19.19
CA GLY A 107 -18.74 6.75 19.34
C GLY A 107 -18.48 7.38 20.71
N LYS A 108 -18.24 6.54 21.73
CA LYS A 108 -17.92 6.94 23.11
C LYS A 108 -16.41 6.92 23.43
N LEU A 109 -15.59 6.34 22.56
CA LEU A 109 -14.16 6.13 22.81
C LEU A 109 -13.33 7.19 22.10
N GLU A 110 -12.74 8.10 22.87
CA GLU A 110 -11.81 9.15 22.43
C GLU A 110 -12.26 10.00 21.22
N GLN A 111 -13.58 10.18 21.06
CA GLN A 111 -14.18 11.01 20.01
C GLN A 111 -14.88 12.27 20.52
N GLY A 112 -14.81 12.54 21.83
CA GLY A 112 -15.49 13.67 22.47
C GLY A 112 -14.71 14.98 22.35
N ARG A 113 -14.26 15.50 23.50
CA ARG A 113 -13.54 16.78 23.61
C ARG A 113 -12.31 16.82 22.70
N CYS A 114 -12.05 18.00 22.15
CA CYS A 114 -10.91 18.30 21.26
C CYS A 114 -10.89 17.51 19.93
N ARG A 115 -11.95 16.74 19.60
CA ARG A 115 -12.07 16.00 18.31
C ARG A 115 -13.33 16.33 17.50
N ARG A 116 -14.31 17.07 18.04
CA ARG A 116 -15.54 17.54 17.34
C ARG A 116 -15.58 19.05 17.17
N ALA A 117 -16.12 19.53 16.05
CA ALA A 117 -16.05 20.96 15.68
C ALA A 117 -16.95 21.83 16.55
N ALA A 118 -17.95 21.22 17.18
CA ALA A 118 -18.79 21.82 18.20
C ALA A 118 -18.05 22.09 19.53
N GLU A 119 -16.79 21.68 19.67
CA GLU A 119 -15.97 21.92 20.87
C GLU A 119 -14.87 22.96 20.56
N PRO A 120 -14.59 23.90 21.49
CA PRO A 120 -13.88 25.17 21.22
C PRO A 120 -12.39 25.07 20.83
N THR A 121 -11.81 23.88 20.68
CA THR A 121 -10.34 23.68 20.55
C THR A 121 -9.92 22.83 19.34
N LYS A 122 -10.59 22.98 18.20
CA LYS A 122 -10.29 22.19 17.00
C LYS A 122 -9.12 22.71 16.17
N THR A 123 -8.26 21.78 15.75
CA THR A 123 -7.35 21.96 14.61
C THR A 123 -7.73 20.95 13.51
N ASN A 124 -8.14 21.48 12.36
CA ASN A 124 -8.39 20.74 11.11
C ASN A 124 -7.15 20.97 10.19
N PRO A 125 -6.90 20.20 9.09
CA PRO A 125 -7.85 19.42 8.30
C PRO A 125 -7.38 18.02 7.87
N TRP A 126 -8.35 17.23 7.42
CA TRP A 126 -8.14 15.89 6.88
C TRP A 126 -7.33 15.91 5.58
N SER A 127 -6.25 15.12 5.49
CA SER A 127 -5.75 14.58 4.21
C SER A 127 -4.70 13.46 4.37
N CYS A 128 -4.80 12.51 3.44
CA CYS A 128 -3.71 11.75 2.80
C CYS A 128 -3.26 10.36 3.34
N TYR A 129 -3.96 9.34 2.82
CA TYR A 129 -3.45 8.27 1.94
C TYR A 129 -2.48 7.18 2.44
N ILE A 130 -2.90 5.93 2.15
CA ILE A 130 -2.17 4.66 2.30
C ILE A 130 -1.09 4.56 1.21
N LYS A 131 0.19 4.50 1.62
CA LYS A 131 1.35 4.28 0.73
C LYS A 131 1.98 2.91 1.00
N ASP A 132 1.39 1.86 0.43
CA ASP A 132 1.96 0.51 0.43
C ASP A 132 2.03 -0.03 -1.01
N PHE A 133 2.82 0.62 -1.87
CA PHE A 133 3.16 0.11 -3.19
C PHE A 133 4.33 0.90 -3.79
N TRP A 134 5.32 0.20 -4.35
CA TRP A 134 6.49 0.83 -4.97
C TRP A 134 6.74 0.27 -6.37
N THR A 135 7.16 1.17 -7.26
CA THR A 135 7.56 0.88 -8.64
C THR A 135 9.07 1.08 -8.74
N VAL A 136 9.80 0.02 -9.07
CA VAL A 136 11.24 0.12 -9.32
C VAL A 136 11.42 0.37 -10.80
N SER A 137 12.09 1.48 -11.15
CA SER A 137 12.53 1.73 -12.52
C SER A 137 13.66 0.77 -12.84
N ALA A 138 13.52 0.03 -13.94
CA ALA A 138 14.69 -0.56 -14.59
C ALA A 138 15.37 0.58 -15.35
N THR A 139 16.63 0.87 -15.04
CA THR A 139 17.53 1.61 -15.92
C THR A 139 17.74 0.86 -17.22
#